data_AF-A0A5N5W905-F1
#
_entry.id   AF-A0A5N5W905-F1
#
_cell.length_a   1.000
_cell.length_b   1.000
_cell.length_c   1.000
_cell.angle_alpha   90.00
_cell.angle_beta   90.00
_cell.angle_gamma   90.00
#
_symmetry.space_group_name_H-M   'P 1'
#
loop_
_entity.id
_entity.type
_entity.pdbx_description
1 polymer ?
#
loop_
_entity_poly.entity_id
_entity_poly.type
_entity_poly.pdbx_seq_one_letter_code
_entity_poly.pdbx_strand_id
1 'polypeptide(L)' 'YVVKTLEKKGAIFVDETFEVPEGNIVIFSAHGVAPVVHEEAARGKLATIDATCPLVTKVHKEAVRYAREDYDILLIGHEG' A
#
# COMPACT_ATOMS: atom_id res chain seq x y z
N TYR A 1 7.80 -16.14 10.09
CA TYR A 1 7.94 -17.33 9.22
C TYR A 1 7.65 -17.00 7.77
N VAL A 2 6.49 -16.42 7.44
CA VAL A 2 6.10 -16.06 6.06
C VAL A 2 7.11 -15.14 5.36
N VAL A 3 7.44 -13.99 5.94
CA VAL A 3 8.41 -13.01 5.39
C VAL A 3 9.74 -13.69 5.03
N LYS A 4 10.36 -14.36 6.00
CA LYS A 4 11.62 -15.13 5.80
C LYS A 4 11.54 -16.16 4.66
N THR A 5 10.38 -16.77 4.44
CA THR A 5 10.20 -17.73 3.35
C THR A 5 10.11 -17.03 2.00
N LEU A 6 9.50 -15.84 1.93
CA LEU A 6 9.44 -15.04 0.70
C LEU A 6 10.82 -14.45 0.37
N GLU A 7 11.56 -13.95 1.36
CA GLU A 7 12.94 -13.46 1.20
C GLU A 7 13.86 -14.56 0.65
N LYS A 8 13.77 -15.78 1.20
CA LYS A 8 14.50 -16.95 0.69
C LYS A 8 14.14 -17.33 -0.74
N LYS A 9 12.96 -16.93 -1.23
CA LYS A 9 12.51 -17.12 -2.62
C LYS A 9 12.85 -15.93 -3.52
N GLY A 10 13.54 -14.91 -2.99
CA GLY A 10 14.00 -13.75 -3.76
C GLY A 10 13.10 -12.52 -3.67
N ALA A 11 12.07 -12.51 -2.82
CA ALA A 11 11.34 -11.28 -2.56
C ALA A 11 12.23 -10.30 -1.77
N ILE A 12 12.29 -9.05 -2.22
CA ILE A 12 13.01 -7.97 -1.54
C ILE A 12 11.95 -7.08 -0.89
N PHE A 13 12.05 -6.90 0.43
CA PHE A 13 11.20 -5.98 1.17
C PHE A 13 11.92 -4.63 1.25
N VAL A 14 11.20 -3.57 0.88
CA VAL A 14 11.66 -2.18 0.89
C VAL A 14 10.66 -1.37 1.68
N ASP A 15 11.10 -0.27 2.27
CA ASP A 15 10.22 0.66 2.98
C ASP A 15 9.69 1.72 2.01
N GLU A 16 10.51 2.12 1.02
CA GLU A 16 10.21 3.21 0.11
C GLU A 16 10.24 2.79 -1.37
N THR A 17 9.36 3.39 -2.17
CA THR A 17 9.22 3.02 -3.60
C THR A 17 10.45 3.37 -4.44
N PHE A 18 11.23 4.38 -4.05
CA PHE A 18 12.44 4.79 -4.77
C PHE A 18 13.61 3.82 -4.60
N GLU A 19 13.53 2.88 -3.64
CA GLU A 19 14.51 1.81 -3.50
C GLU A 19 14.38 0.75 -4.61
N VAL A 20 13.26 0.78 -5.34
CA VAL A 20 12.96 -0.18 -6.40
C VAL A 20 13.43 0.36 -7.75
N PRO A 21 14.28 -0.39 -8.50
CA PRO A 21 14.70 0.02 -9.83
C PRO A 21 13.51 0.18 -10.80
N GLU A 22 13.60 1.18 -11.67
CA GLU A 22 12.59 1.45 -12.71
C GLU A 22 12.27 0.19 -13.55
N GLY A 23 11.00 -0.01 -13.88
CA GLY A 23 10.53 -1.14 -14.68
C GLY A 23 10.36 -2.46 -13.92
N ASN A 24 10.74 -2.52 -12.64
CA ASN A 24 10.50 -3.69 -11.80
C ASN A 24 9.06 -3.75 -11.26
N ILE A 25 8.71 -4.89 -10.69
CA ILE A 25 7.42 -5.15 -10.07
C ILE A 25 7.48 -4.74 -8.59
N VAL A 26 6.46 -4.02 -8.13
CA VAL A 26 6.20 -3.73 -6.70
C VAL A 26 4.88 -4.39 -6.30
N ILE A 27 4.87 -5.02 -5.12
CA ILE A 27 3.67 -5.58 -4.52
C ILE A 27 3.32 -4.77 -3.27
N PHE A 28 2.17 -4.11 -3.25
CA PHE A 28 1.69 -3.43 -2.04
C PHE A 28 1.16 -4.45 -1.04
N SER A 29 1.47 -4.25 0.23
CA SER A 29 1.13 -5.22 1.28
C SER A 29 -0.38 -5.30 1.54
N ALA A 30 -0.79 -6.34 2.26
CA ALA A 30 -2.20 -6.55 2.64
C ALA A 30 -2.81 -5.43 3.50
N HIS A 31 -1.97 -4.61 4.14
CA HIS A 31 -2.39 -3.53 5.03
C HIS A 31 -2.76 -2.24 4.29
N GLY A 32 -2.57 -2.19 2.96
CA GLY A 32 -2.77 -0.99 2.19
C GLY A 32 -1.58 -0.04 2.25
N VAL A 33 -1.63 0.97 1.39
CA VAL A 33 -0.65 2.06 1.32
C VAL A 33 -1.39 3.39 1.15
N ALA A 34 -0.70 4.49 1.44
CA ALA A 34 -1.24 5.82 1.20
C ALA A 34 -1.36 6.12 -0.31
N PRO A 35 -2.27 7.02 -0.73
CA PRO A 35 -2.38 7.42 -2.14
C PRO A 35 -1.06 7.89 -2.76
N VAL A 36 -0.22 8.60 -1.99
CA VAL A 36 1.09 9.09 -2.46
C VAL A 36 2.02 7.95 -2.91
N VAL A 37 1.96 6.79 -2.26
CA VAL A 37 2.79 5.62 -2.61
C VAL A 37 2.41 5.07 -3.99
N HIS A 38 1.12 5.13 -4.36
CA HIS A 38 0.68 4.77 -5.71
C HIS A 38 1.22 5.77 -6.75
N GLU A 39 1.19 7.07 -6.44
CA GLU A 39 1.71 8.12 -7.33
C GLU A 39 3.23 7.98 -7.53
N GLU A 40 3.97 7.67 -6.48
CA GLU A 40 5.41 7.43 -6.56
C GLU A 40 5.75 6.21 -7.39
N ALA A 41 5.04 5.10 -7.20
CA ALA A 41 5.23 3.90 -8.02
C ALA A 41 4.93 4.16 -9.50
N ALA A 42 3.89 4.95 -9.80
CA ALA A 42 3.57 5.38 -11.16
C ALA A 42 4.69 6.27 -11.74
N ARG A 43 5.21 7.22 -10.95
CA ARG A 43 6.32 8.10 -11.35
C ARG A 43 7.61 7.31 -11.60
N GLY A 44 7.88 6.30 -10.78
CA GLY A 44 8.99 5.35 -10.95
C GLY A 44 8.80 4.34 -12.07
N LYS A 45 7.68 4.42 -12.82
CA LYS A 45 7.27 3.47 -13.88
C LYS A 45 7.37 2.01 -13.43
N LEU A 46 6.94 1.76 -12.19
CA LEU A 46 6.94 0.44 -11.59
C LEU A 46 5.66 -0.30 -11.99
N ALA A 47 5.77 -1.59 -12.26
CA ALA A 47 4.61 -2.45 -12.45
C ALA A 47 4.03 -2.81 -11.07
N THR A 48 2.83 -2.35 -10.76
CA THR A 48 2.25 -2.54 -9.41
C THR A 48 1.27 -3.70 -9.36
N ILE A 49 1.39 -4.53 -8.31
CA ILE A 49 0.37 -5.51 -7.90
C ILE A 49 -0.13 -5.07 -6.52
N ASP A 50 -1.41 -4.76 -6.41
CA ASP A 50 -2.01 -4.38 -5.13
C ASP A 50 -2.57 -5.61 -4.42
N ALA A 51 -1.91 -6.06 -3.35
CA ALA A 51 -2.36 -7.18 -2.54
C ALA A 51 -3.13 -6.73 -1.28
N THR A 52 -3.58 -5.47 -1.23
CA THR A 52 -4.40 -4.94 -0.12
C THR A 52 -5.62 -5.81 0.14
N CYS A 53 -5.87 -6.13 1.41
CA CYS A 53 -7.05 -6.88 1.79
C CYS A 53 -8.33 -6.11 1.37
N PRO A 54 -9.31 -6.74 0.71
CA PRO A 54 -10.52 -6.05 0.26
C PRO A 54 -11.30 -5.34 1.40
N LEU A 55 -11.16 -5.82 2.63
CA LEU A 55 -11.75 -5.19 3.81
C LEU A 55 -11.06 -3.86 4.17
N VAL A 56 -9.75 -3.76 3.97
CA VAL A 56 -8.99 -2.50 4.13
C VAL A 56 -9.38 -1.53 3.03
N THR A 57 -9.44 -1.98 1.78
CA THR A 57 -9.90 -1.13 0.66
C THR A 57 -11.31 -0.59 0.90
N LYS A 58 -12.20 -1.36 1.54
CA LYS A 58 -13.53 -0.88 1.94
C LYS A 58 -13.43 0.30 2.91
N VAL A 59 -12.63 0.18 3.98
CA VAL A 59 -12.44 1.26 4.96
C VAL A 59 -11.88 2.53 4.28
N HIS A 60 -10.90 2.39 3.38
CA HIS A 60 -10.37 3.52 2.60
C HIS A 60 -11.46 4.22 1.78
N LYS A 61 -12.33 3.45 1.10
CA LYS A 61 -13.42 3.99 0.30
C LYS A 61 -14.46 4.73 1.13
N GLU A 62 -14.83 4.19 2.30
CA GLU A 62 -15.75 4.85 3.21
C GLU A 62 -15.16 6.15 3.77
N ALA A 63 -13.87 6.16 4.15
CA ALA A 63 -13.20 7.37 4.62
C ALA A 63 -13.20 8.47 3.55
N VAL A 64 -12.85 8.14 2.29
CA VAL A 64 -12.91 9.10 1.18
C VAL A 64 -14.33 9.59 0.93
N ARG A 65 -15.32 8.71 1.03
CA ARG A 65 -16.73 9.08 0.86
C ARG A 65 -17.19 10.06 1.94
N TYR A 66 -16.98 9.75 3.21
CA TYR A 66 -17.42 10.61 4.32
C TYR A 66 -16.70 11.97 4.31
N ALA A 67 -15.41 12.00 3.96
CA ALA A 67 -14.68 13.25 3.77
C ALA A 67 -15.30 14.13 2.67
N ARG A 68 -15.77 13.52 1.56
CA ARG A 68 -16.49 14.25 0.49
C ARG A 68 -17.86 14.75 0.92
N GLU A 69 -18.46 14.12 1.92
CA GLU A 69 -19.73 14.51 2.53
C GLU A 69 -19.54 15.50 3.70
N ASP A 70 -18.33 16.05 3.89
CA ASP A 70 -17.96 17.04 4.92
C ASP A 70 -18.11 16.56 6.37
N TYR A 71 -17.91 15.26 6.60
CA TYR A 71 -17.88 14.68 7.94
C TYR A 71 -16.49 14.70 8.54
N ASP A 72 -16.43 14.94 9.86
CA ASP A 72 -15.27 14.60 10.68
C ASP A 72 -15.14 13.08 10.81
N ILE A 73 -13.92 12.56 10.60
CA ILE A 73 -13.62 11.12 10.67
C ILE A 73 -12.74 10.86 11.88
N LEU A 74 -13.23 10.03 12.81
CA LEU A 74 -12.44 9.48 13.91
C LEU A 74 -12.00 8.06 13.57
N LEU A 75 -10.70 7.88 13.30
CA LEU A 75 -10.11 6.56 13.08
C LEU A 75 -9.73 5.93 14.43
N ILE A 76 -10.29 4.77 14.73
CA ILE A 76 -9.90 3.97 15.90
C ILE A 76 -8.89 2.91 15.43
N GLY A 77 -7.66 3.02 15.93
CA GLY A 77 -6.56 2.13 15.57
C GLY A 77 -5.40 2.24 16.56
N HIS A 78 -4.33 1.52 16.28
CA HIS A 78 -3.06 1.67 17.00
C HIS A 78 -2.14 2.56 16.17
N GLU A 79 -1.35 3.40 16.85
CA GLU A 79 -0.32 4.20 16.21
C GLU A 79 0.86 3.30 15.77
N GLY A 80 1.28 3.43 14.52
CA GLY A 80 2.35 2.65 13.89
C GLY A 80 1.99 2.21 12.48
#